data_AF-A0A968P8D3-F1
#
_entry.id   AF-A0A968P8D3-F1
#
_cell.length_a   1.000
_cell.length_b   1.000
_cell.length_c   1.000
_cell.angle_alpha   90.00
_cell.angle_beta   90.00
_cell.angle_gamma   90.00
#
_symmetry.space_group_name_H-M   'P 1'
#
loop_
_entity.id
_entity.type
_entity.pdbx_description
1 polymer ?
#
loop_
_entity_poly.entity_id
_entity_poly.type
_entity_poly.pdbx_seq_one_letter_code
_entity_poly.pdbx_strand_id
1 'polypeptide(L)'
;MPTRTLCCFLAVALLGLALPASAVVIDDFSNNQAALSDPPGGASSVVAAAAIGGRRGLSAKLRMGAGPITTSVTGGALTFAVTATTPDSRGEAVVTWDGDSNPNVLGFFGTPQDLTASGHRSVRIVVNTAGAGTEIELEVFTDAANSSVAALRLPAVAAATNFYLSYGPGGDFVTRLGTGADFTTVRAIVMTVRGTETSASIDSIETVAPAVGATKRDLDLSNAAIVAPQAPGGTYKYRVTITNTGGEAQRVDFSDVNTDTNITLDPATADATPIARNDAYRTFGNVPITVTAGANLYDCDPSNSIGLLSNDCDPDTVDEAPPDPTRLAITTVGAIATTL
;
A
#
# COMPACT_ATOMS: atom_id res chain seq x y z
N MET A 1 10.45 3.66 54.54
CA MET A 1 10.66 3.34 53.12
C MET A 1 9.76 4.26 52.31
N PRO A 2 10.28 5.19 51.51
CA PRO A 2 9.40 6.06 50.73
C PRO A 2 8.85 5.25 49.55
N THR A 3 7.54 5.07 49.53
CA THR A 3 6.76 4.63 48.37
C THR A 3 7.00 5.64 47.25
N ARG A 4 7.92 5.33 46.35
CA ARG A 4 8.07 6.06 45.09
C ARG A 4 6.92 5.65 44.18
N THR A 5 5.87 6.46 44.17
CA THR A 5 4.83 6.42 43.14
C THR A 5 5.49 6.75 41.80
N LEU A 6 5.77 5.71 41.02
CA LEU A 6 6.28 5.84 39.66
C LEU A 6 5.15 6.46 38.82
N CYS A 7 5.42 7.64 38.25
CA CYS A 7 4.50 8.31 37.34
C CYS A 7 4.22 7.38 36.15
N CYS A 8 2.95 7.00 35.97
CA CYS A 8 2.46 6.43 34.72
C CYS A 8 2.68 7.46 33.62
N PHE A 9 3.69 7.25 32.77
CA PHE A 9 3.79 7.96 31.50
C PHE A 9 2.79 7.34 30.53
N LEU A 10 1.77 8.12 30.22
CA LEU A 10 0.76 7.82 29.21
C LEU A 10 1.44 7.54 27.87
N ALA A 11 1.23 6.35 27.32
CA ALA A 11 1.53 6.05 25.93
C ALA A 11 0.60 6.92 25.07
N VAL A 12 1.08 8.10 24.69
CA VAL A 12 0.49 8.83 23.56
C VAL A 12 1.29 8.34 22.37
N ALA A 13 0.70 7.42 21.60
CA ALA A 13 1.00 7.43 20.19
C ALA A 13 0.62 8.86 19.76
N LEU A 14 1.61 9.73 19.54
CA LEU A 14 1.36 11.04 18.95
C LEU A 14 1.07 10.79 17.46
N LEU A 15 0.04 9.98 17.18
CA LEU A 15 -0.77 10.22 16.01
C LEU A 15 -1.31 11.62 16.29
N GLY A 16 -0.81 12.59 15.53
CA GLY A 16 -1.67 13.71 15.24
C GLY A 16 -3.00 13.08 14.82
N LEU A 17 -4.05 13.29 15.62
CA LEU A 17 -5.43 13.07 15.21
C LEU A 17 -5.71 14.11 14.10
N ALA A 18 -5.00 14.00 12.98
CA ALA A 18 -5.55 14.40 11.72
C ALA A 18 -6.78 13.52 11.59
N LEU A 19 -7.96 14.13 11.78
CA LEU A 19 -9.18 13.53 11.27
C LEU A 19 -8.83 13.03 9.86
N PRO A 20 -9.02 11.75 9.54
CA PRO A 20 -8.71 11.27 8.20
C PRO A 20 -9.50 12.17 7.26
N ALA A 21 -8.80 13.02 6.50
CA ALA A 21 -9.51 13.82 5.54
C ALA A 21 -10.13 12.85 4.54
N SER A 22 -11.28 13.27 4.02
CA SER A 22 -12.01 12.42 3.08
C SER A 22 -11.11 12.03 1.92
N ALA A 23 -11.13 10.76 1.56
CA ALA A 23 -10.53 10.28 0.33
C ALA A 23 -10.92 11.19 -0.83
N VAL A 24 -9.97 11.50 -1.70
CA VAL A 24 -10.28 12.14 -2.98
C VAL A 24 -10.83 11.04 -3.88
N VAL A 25 -12.15 11.04 -4.07
CA VAL A 25 -12.83 10.12 -4.98
C VAL A 25 -12.54 10.59 -6.40
N ILE A 26 -11.79 9.77 -7.16
CA ILE A 26 -11.54 10.00 -8.59
C ILE A 26 -12.82 9.70 -9.35
N ASP A 27 -13.42 8.54 -9.07
CA ASP A 27 -14.77 8.18 -9.51
C ASP A 27 -15.36 7.07 -8.62
N ASP A 28 -16.64 7.18 -8.30
CA ASP A 28 -17.45 6.14 -7.65
C ASP A 28 -18.47 5.51 -8.61
N PHE A 29 -18.42 5.92 -9.89
CA PHE A 29 -19.27 5.45 -10.97
C PHE A 29 -20.78 5.55 -10.69
N SER A 30 -21.18 6.40 -9.73
CA SER A 30 -22.58 6.64 -9.36
C SER A 30 -23.36 7.36 -10.46
N ASN A 31 -22.68 8.20 -11.23
CA ASN A 31 -23.25 8.87 -12.40
C ASN A 31 -23.25 7.91 -13.59
N ASN A 32 -24.42 7.39 -13.95
CA ASN A 32 -24.59 6.50 -15.09
C ASN A 32 -24.15 7.15 -16.41
N GLN A 33 -23.67 6.32 -17.32
CA GLN A 33 -23.24 6.71 -18.66
C GLN A 33 -23.70 5.65 -19.66
N ALA A 34 -24.11 6.09 -20.85
CA ALA A 34 -24.60 5.19 -21.89
C ALA A 34 -23.57 4.10 -22.21
N ALA A 35 -24.07 2.87 -22.41
CA ALA A 35 -23.23 1.77 -22.83
C ALA A 35 -22.69 2.00 -24.24
N LEU A 36 -21.41 1.75 -24.41
CA LEU A 36 -20.75 1.64 -25.69
C LEU A 36 -20.67 0.16 -26.09
N SER A 37 -20.91 -0.12 -27.36
CA SER A 37 -20.73 -1.43 -27.96
C SER A 37 -20.16 -1.23 -29.36
N ASP A 38 -18.90 -1.58 -29.54
CA ASP A 38 -18.22 -1.40 -30.83
C ASP A 38 -18.02 -2.74 -31.54
N PRO A 39 -18.47 -2.85 -32.80
CA PRO A 39 -18.14 -4.00 -33.64
C PRO A 39 -16.68 -3.94 -34.09
N PRO A 40 -16.17 -4.95 -34.81
CA PRO A 40 -14.82 -4.92 -35.36
C PRO A 40 -14.52 -3.67 -36.19
N GLY A 41 -13.45 -2.97 -35.81
CA GLY A 41 -13.05 -1.69 -36.43
C GLY A 41 -13.80 -0.45 -35.91
N GLY A 42 -14.77 -0.62 -35.00
CA GLY A 42 -15.50 0.47 -34.36
C GLY A 42 -14.72 1.16 -33.24
N ALA A 43 -15.04 2.43 -33.05
CA ALA A 43 -14.67 3.20 -31.87
C ALA A 43 -15.81 4.18 -31.56
N SER A 44 -16.30 4.14 -30.33
CA SER A 44 -17.36 5.02 -29.84
C SER A 44 -16.90 5.74 -28.59
N SER A 45 -17.57 6.86 -28.29
CA SER A 45 -17.24 7.62 -27.09
C SER A 45 -18.41 8.45 -26.56
N VAL A 46 -18.48 8.65 -25.26
CA VAL A 46 -19.56 9.35 -24.55
C VAL A 46 -18.98 10.13 -23.37
N VAL A 47 -19.67 11.17 -22.91
CA VAL A 47 -19.32 11.94 -21.70
C VAL A 47 -20.42 11.90 -20.65
N ALA A 48 -20.04 11.97 -19.37
CA ALA A 48 -20.95 12.13 -18.24
C ALA A 48 -20.33 13.06 -17.17
N ALA A 49 -21.11 13.42 -16.16
CA ALA A 49 -20.58 14.06 -14.96
C ALA A 49 -19.68 13.08 -14.19
N ALA A 50 -18.63 13.60 -13.54
CA ALA A 50 -17.66 12.82 -12.77
C ALA A 50 -17.25 13.54 -11.49
N ALA A 51 -16.60 12.81 -10.58
CA ALA A 51 -16.13 13.37 -9.31
C ALA A 51 -14.96 14.34 -9.51
N ILE A 52 -13.91 13.93 -10.25
CA ILE A 52 -12.77 14.82 -10.59
C ILE A 52 -12.92 15.42 -11.99
N GLY A 53 -12.50 16.68 -12.15
CA GLY A 53 -12.55 17.43 -13.40
C GLY A 53 -13.97 17.85 -13.81
N GLY A 54 -15.01 17.35 -13.15
CA GLY A 54 -16.42 17.63 -13.45
C GLY A 54 -16.97 16.87 -14.65
N ARG A 55 -16.12 16.13 -15.39
CA ARG A 55 -16.50 15.34 -16.56
C ARG A 55 -15.67 14.07 -16.67
N ARG A 56 -16.33 12.98 -17.06
CA ARG A 56 -15.72 11.70 -17.43
C ARG A 56 -15.97 11.44 -18.90
N GLY A 57 -14.89 11.25 -19.64
CA GLY A 57 -14.91 10.68 -20.98
C GLY A 57 -14.84 9.15 -20.91
N LEU A 58 -15.58 8.46 -21.76
CA LEU A 58 -15.49 7.01 -21.94
C LEU A 58 -15.36 6.73 -23.43
N SER A 59 -14.41 5.88 -23.81
CA SER A 59 -14.28 5.34 -25.16
C SER A 59 -14.02 3.85 -25.14
N ALA A 60 -14.42 3.18 -26.22
CA ALA A 60 -14.15 1.77 -26.45
C ALA A 60 -13.49 1.58 -27.81
N LYS A 61 -12.65 0.56 -27.91
CA LYS A 61 -12.00 0.18 -29.16
C LYS A 61 -11.73 -1.31 -29.20
N LEU A 62 -12.27 -1.97 -30.23
CA LEU A 62 -11.83 -3.33 -30.54
C LEU A 62 -10.46 -3.28 -31.21
N ARG A 63 -9.48 -3.96 -30.61
CA ARG A 63 -8.10 -4.00 -31.10
C ARG A 63 -7.86 -5.18 -32.03
N MET A 64 -8.52 -6.31 -31.80
CA MET A 64 -8.39 -7.54 -32.58
C MET A 64 -9.67 -8.39 -32.45
N GLY A 65 -9.93 -9.25 -33.43
CA GLY A 65 -10.99 -10.25 -33.40
C GLY A 65 -12.34 -9.76 -33.94
N ALA A 66 -13.35 -10.61 -33.82
CA ALA A 66 -14.70 -10.39 -34.36
C ALA A 66 -15.74 -10.03 -33.29
N GLY A 67 -15.40 -10.23 -32.01
CA GLY A 67 -16.30 -10.08 -30.87
C GLY A 67 -16.46 -8.62 -30.49
N PRO A 68 -17.69 -8.17 -30.18
CA PRO A 68 -17.88 -6.81 -29.72
C PRO A 68 -17.16 -6.60 -28.38
N ILE A 69 -16.63 -5.39 -28.23
CA ILE A 69 -16.27 -4.84 -26.93
C ILE A 69 -17.45 -4.04 -26.40
N THR A 70 -17.79 -4.24 -25.15
CA THR A 70 -18.74 -3.38 -24.44
C THR A 70 -18.07 -2.70 -23.25
N THR A 71 -18.46 -1.45 -23.01
CA THR A 71 -18.15 -0.76 -21.77
C THR A 71 -19.28 0.16 -21.37
N SER A 72 -19.57 0.26 -20.08
CA SER A 72 -20.63 1.11 -19.58
C SER A 72 -20.38 1.49 -18.13
N VAL A 73 -20.96 2.62 -17.72
CA VAL A 73 -21.04 2.97 -16.30
C VAL A 73 -22.51 2.90 -15.89
N THR A 74 -22.88 1.89 -15.13
CA THR A 74 -24.26 1.71 -14.67
C THR A 74 -24.28 1.11 -13.28
N GLY A 75 -25.11 1.66 -12.39
CA GLY A 75 -25.36 1.07 -11.07
C GLY A 75 -24.16 1.13 -10.14
N GLY A 76 -23.33 2.17 -10.25
CA GLY A 76 -22.16 2.36 -9.38
C GLY A 76 -20.91 1.61 -9.84
N ALA A 77 -20.85 1.10 -11.07
CA ALA A 77 -19.66 0.42 -11.57
C ALA A 77 -19.37 0.72 -13.04
N LEU A 78 -18.08 0.81 -13.36
CA LEU A 78 -17.58 0.69 -14.72
C LEU A 78 -17.47 -0.80 -15.08
N THR A 79 -18.11 -1.17 -16.17
CA THR A 79 -18.03 -2.51 -16.74
C THR A 79 -17.24 -2.48 -18.05
N PHE A 80 -16.47 -3.53 -18.28
CA PHE A 80 -15.72 -3.79 -19.50
C PHE A 80 -15.91 -5.26 -19.86
N ALA A 81 -16.22 -5.57 -21.10
CA ALA A 81 -16.26 -6.95 -21.58
C ALA A 81 -15.80 -7.04 -23.04
N VAL A 82 -15.07 -8.11 -23.34
CA VAL A 82 -14.67 -8.49 -24.68
C VAL A 82 -15.24 -9.88 -24.94
N THR A 83 -16.10 -9.99 -25.95
CA THR A 83 -16.75 -11.26 -26.28
C THR A 83 -15.73 -12.27 -26.80
N ALA A 84 -15.79 -13.51 -26.33
CA ALA A 84 -14.95 -14.59 -26.84
C ALA A 84 -15.34 -14.97 -28.27
N THR A 85 -14.36 -15.07 -29.17
CA THR A 85 -14.55 -15.41 -30.60
C THR A 85 -13.39 -16.24 -31.16
N THR A 86 -13.49 -16.65 -32.42
CA THR A 86 -12.36 -17.25 -33.14
C THR A 86 -12.13 -16.51 -34.45
N PRO A 87 -10.95 -15.89 -34.68
CA PRO A 87 -9.83 -15.75 -33.76
C PRO A 87 -10.18 -14.89 -32.53
N ASP A 88 -9.37 -15.02 -31.47
CA ASP A 88 -9.60 -14.38 -30.18
C ASP A 88 -9.77 -12.86 -30.31
N SER A 89 -10.70 -12.32 -29.53
CA SER A 89 -10.94 -10.88 -29.49
C SER A 89 -10.17 -10.19 -28.37
N ARG A 90 -9.62 -9.02 -28.70
CA ARG A 90 -8.94 -8.14 -27.74
C ARG A 90 -9.56 -6.75 -27.82
N GLY A 91 -9.91 -6.22 -26.66
CA GLY A 91 -10.53 -4.90 -26.53
C GLY A 91 -9.76 -3.98 -25.59
N GLU A 92 -10.05 -2.70 -25.72
CA GLU A 92 -9.58 -1.64 -24.83
C GLU A 92 -10.73 -0.66 -24.55
N ALA A 93 -10.96 -0.34 -23.28
CA ALA A 93 -11.77 0.80 -22.86
C ALA A 93 -10.87 1.86 -22.22
N VAL A 94 -11.11 3.13 -22.56
CA VAL A 94 -10.38 4.27 -22.01
C VAL A 94 -11.35 5.20 -21.29
N VAL A 95 -11.02 5.55 -20.07
CA VAL A 95 -11.74 6.51 -19.24
C VAL A 95 -10.84 7.72 -19.03
N THR A 96 -11.36 8.92 -19.23
CA THR A 96 -10.64 10.17 -19.01
C THR A 96 -11.36 11.04 -17.98
N TRP A 97 -10.59 11.65 -17.08
CA TRP A 97 -11.05 12.65 -16.13
C TRP A 97 -10.15 13.88 -16.22
N ASP A 98 -10.53 14.85 -17.04
CA ASP A 98 -9.69 16.03 -17.34
C ASP A 98 -10.51 17.35 -17.43
N GLY A 99 -11.82 17.23 -17.26
CA GLY A 99 -12.80 18.31 -17.35
C GLY A 99 -13.19 18.75 -18.74
N ASP A 100 -12.73 18.05 -19.78
CA ASP A 100 -13.08 18.36 -21.17
C ASP A 100 -14.35 17.60 -21.63
N SER A 101 -14.85 17.92 -22.83
CA SER A 101 -15.99 17.19 -23.44
C SER A 101 -15.58 16.14 -24.47
N ASN A 102 -14.31 16.05 -24.82
CA ASN A 102 -13.84 15.14 -25.84
C ASN A 102 -13.06 13.99 -25.21
N PRO A 103 -13.67 12.80 -25.03
CA PRO A 103 -13.01 11.64 -24.43
C PRO A 103 -11.75 11.15 -25.15
N ASN A 104 -11.45 11.68 -26.34
CA ASN A 104 -10.28 11.31 -27.16
C ASN A 104 -9.18 12.39 -27.18
N VAL A 105 -9.38 13.52 -26.50
CA VAL A 105 -8.41 14.60 -26.37
C VAL A 105 -8.21 14.84 -24.87
N LEU A 106 -7.02 15.27 -24.47
CA LEU A 106 -6.78 15.70 -23.09
C LEU A 106 -6.76 17.23 -23.04
N GLY A 107 -7.72 17.78 -22.32
CA GLY A 107 -7.93 19.22 -22.22
C GLY A 107 -7.21 19.91 -21.07
N PHE A 108 -6.91 19.18 -19.98
CA PHE A 108 -6.36 19.73 -18.72
C PHE A 108 -7.10 20.99 -18.22
N PHE A 109 -8.41 21.07 -18.47
CA PHE A 109 -9.22 22.26 -18.19
C PHE A 109 -9.76 22.28 -16.75
N GLY A 110 -9.70 21.15 -16.05
CA GLY A 110 -10.10 21.04 -14.65
C GLY A 110 -9.24 21.87 -13.68
N THR A 111 -9.84 22.22 -12.55
CA THR A 111 -9.10 22.72 -11.38
C THR A 111 -8.16 21.63 -10.89
N PRO A 112 -6.86 21.93 -10.66
CA PRO A 112 -5.91 20.96 -10.13
C PRO A 112 -6.43 20.30 -8.85
N GLN A 113 -6.19 19.01 -8.72
CA GLN A 113 -6.53 18.20 -7.54
C GLN A 113 -5.25 17.74 -6.84
N ASP A 114 -5.21 17.89 -5.53
CA ASP A 114 -4.17 17.31 -4.69
C ASP A 114 -4.59 15.88 -4.29
N LEU A 115 -4.03 14.89 -4.96
CA LEU A 115 -4.28 13.48 -4.65
C LEU A 115 -3.53 13.02 -3.41
N THR A 116 -2.55 13.79 -2.93
CA THR A 116 -1.71 13.48 -1.75
C THR A 116 -2.23 14.08 -0.45
N ALA A 117 -3.29 14.89 -0.56
CA ALA A 117 -3.87 15.61 0.56
C ALA A 117 -4.07 14.68 1.76
N SER A 118 -3.69 15.16 2.95
CA SER A 118 -3.85 14.41 4.21
C SER A 118 -3.11 13.06 4.28
N GLY A 119 -1.99 12.97 3.56
CA GLY A 119 -1.11 11.81 3.64
C GLY A 119 -1.60 10.61 2.85
N HIS A 120 -2.52 10.82 1.91
CA HIS A 120 -2.79 9.85 0.87
C HIS A 120 -1.50 9.55 0.10
N ARG A 121 -1.22 8.27 -0.15
CA ARG A 121 0.00 7.80 -0.85
C ARG A 121 -0.26 6.79 -1.95
N SER A 122 -1.51 6.37 -2.12
CA SER A 122 -1.90 5.40 -3.13
C SER A 122 -3.26 5.73 -3.72
N VAL A 123 -3.48 5.27 -4.94
CA VAL A 123 -4.80 5.13 -5.54
C VAL A 123 -5.29 3.72 -5.23
N ARG A 124 -6.47 3.60 -4.61
CA ARG A 124 -7.22 2.37 -4.45
C ARG A 124 -8.14 2.19 -5.64
N ILE A 125 -8.11 1.01 -6.25
CA ILE A 125 -9.05 0.55 -7.28
C ILE A 125 -9.82 -0.62 -6.69
N VAL A 126 -11.14 -0.48 -6.57
CA VAL A 126 -12.01 -1.54 -6.08
C VAL A 126 -12.55 -2.31 -7.28
N VAL A 127 -12.14 -3.57 -7.41
CA VAL A 127 -12.56 -4.45 -8.53
C VAL A 127 -13.55 -5.47 -8.00
N ASN A 128 -14.79 -5.42 -8.49
CA ASN A 128 -15.85 -6.35 -8.13
C ASN A 128 -15.63 -7.74 -8.74
N THR A 129 -15.31 -7.77 -10.03
CA THR A 129 -15.00 -8.99 -10.77
C THR A 129 -13.98 -8.70 -11.87
N ALA A 130 -13.17 -9.68 -12.24
CA ALA A 130 -12.27 -9.61 -13.39
C ALA A 130 -11.84 -11.01 -13.83
N GLY A 131 -11.75 -11.24 -15.15
CA GLY A 131 -11.03 -12.39 -15.67
C GLY A 131 -9.51 -12.22 -15.54
N ALA A 132 -8.80 -13.33 -15.32
CA ALA A 132 -7.35 -13.31 -15.16
C ALA A 132 -6.64 -12.72 -16.38
N GLY A 133 -5.63 -11.89 -16.15
CA GLY A 133 -4.86 -11.24 -17.20
C GLY A 133 -5.49 -9.96 -17.76
N THR A 134 -6.66 -9.55 -17.25
CA THR A 134 -7.17 -8.19 -17.48
C THR A 134 -6.15 -7.18 -16.95
N GLU A 135 -5.86 -6.14 -17.73
CA GLU A 135 -4.86 -5.13 -17.42
C GLU A 135 -5.55 -3.79 -17.19
N ILE A 136 -5.19 -3.10 -16.11
CA ILE A 136 -5.58 -1.73 -15.83
C ILE A 136 -4.31 -0.88 -15.84
N GLU A 137 -4.27 0.14 -16.69
CA GLU A 137 -3.20 1.13 -16.75
C GLU A 137 -3.78 2.48 -16.33
N LEU A 138 -3.17 3.14 -15.36
CA LEU A 138 -3.55 4.47 -14.91
C LEU A 138 -2.43 5.45 -15.23
N GLU A 139 -2.72 6.45 -16.04
CA GLU A 139 -1.82 7.57 -16.33
C GLU A 139 -2.36 8.83 -15.66
N VAL A 140 -1.52 9.49 -14.88
CA VAL A 140 -1.84 10.71 -14.14
C VAL A 140 -1.02 11.84 -14.73
N PHE A 141 -1.65 13.00 -14.93
CA PHE A 141 -1.03 14.14 -15.56
C PHE A 141 -1.11 15.37 -14.66
N THR A 142 0.02 16.07 -14.56
CA THR A 142 0.05 17.46 -14.07
C THR A 142 -0.29 18.42 -15.20
N ASP A 143 0.20 18.15 -16.40
CA ASP A 143 -0.04 18.94 -17.61
C ASP A 143 0.28 18.11 -18.87
N ALA A 144 0.25 18.76 -20.04
CA ALA A 144 0.54 18.11 -21.32
C ALA A 144 2.00 17.63 -21.48
N ALA A 145 2.93 18.08 -20.63
CA ALA A 145 4.35 17.75 -20.68
C ALA A 145 4.79 16.78 -19.58
N ASN A 146 4.00 16.61 -18.52
CA ASN A 146 4.37 15.87 -17.32
C ASN A 146 3.30 14.83 -16.93
N SER A 147 3.67 13.55 -17.01
CA SER A 147 2.81 12.43 -16.63
C SER A 147 3.56 11.25 -16.03
N SER A 148 2.88 10.51 -15.18
CA SER A 148 3.34 9.23 -14.63
C SER A 148 2.31 8.15 -14.88
N VAL A 149 2.76 6.91 -15.10
CA VAL A 149 1.92 5.76 -15.40
C VAL A 149 2.18 4.61 -14.42
N ALA A 150 1.13 3.90 -14.04
CA ALA A 150 1.21 2.63 -13.32
C ALA A 150 0.31 1.61 -14.01
N ALA A 151 0.68 0.33 -13.96
CA ALA A 151 -0.09 -0.75 -14.57
C ALA A 151 -0.27 -1.91 -13.60
N LEU A 152 -1.47 -2.49 -13.62
CA LEU A 152 -1.89 -3.61 -12.81
C LEU A 152 -2.38 -4.73 -13.71
N ARG A 153 -1.78 -5.92 -13.60
CA ARG A 153 -2.28 -7.13 -14.22
C ARG A 153 -3.09 -7.90 -13.18
N LEU A 154 -4.40 -8.00 -13.41
CA LEU A 154 -5.33 -8.58 -12.46
C LEU A 154 -5.25 -10.11 -12.45
N PRO A 155 -5.30 -10.76 -11.27
CA PRO A 155 -5.68 -12.16 -11.18
C PRO A 155 -7.16 -12.35 -11.53
N ALA A 156 -7.66 -13.58 -11.51
CA ALA A 156 -9.10 -13.79 -11.51
C ALA A 156 -9.70 -13.23 -10.21
N VAL A 157 -10.68 -12.32 -10.33
CA VAL A 157 -11.37 -11.69 -9.20
C VAL A 157 -12.83 -12.14 -9.24
N ALA A 158 -13.25 -12.86 -8.20
CA ALA A 158 -14.60 -13.38 -8.04
C ALA A 158 -15.43 -12.65 -6.96
N ALA A 159 -14.80 -11.77 -6.19
CA ALA A 159 -15.43 -10.94 -5.17
C ALA A 159 -14.68 -9.61 -5.06
N ALA A 160 -15.36 -8.57 -4.56
CA ALA A 160 -14.80 -7.23 -4.41
C ALA A 160 -13.43 -7.26 -3.72
N THR A 161 -12.41 -6.77 -4.43
CA THR A 161 -11.02 -6.80 -4.01
C THR A 161 -10.39 -5.43 -4.24
N ASN A 162 -9.63 -4.96 -3.25
CA ASN A 162 -8.90 -3.70 -3.34
C ASN A 162 -7.52 -3.94 -3.95
N PHE A 163 -7.18 -3.13 -4.94
CA PHE A 163 -5.83 -3.02 -5.47
C PHE A 163 -5.30 -1.62 -5.22
N TYR A 164 -4.01 -1.50 -4.96
CA TYR A 164 -3.38 -0.24 -4.63
C TYR A 164 -2.27 0.05 -5.63
N LEU A 165 -2.22 1.29 -6.11
CA LEU A 165 -1.14 1.84 -6.94
C LEU A 165 -0.54 3.03 -6.20
N SER A 166 0.69 2.89 -5.72
CA SER A 166 1.32 3.89 -4.86
C SER A 166 2.15 4.89 -5.63
N TYR A 167 2.13 6.14 -5.18
CA TYR A 167 2.95 7.22 -5.74
C TYR A 167 4.02 7.68 -4.75
N GLY A 168 5.10 8.26 -5.29
CA GLY A 168 6.28 8.67 -4.53
C GLY A 168 7.49 7.76 -4.77
N PRO A 169 8.62 8.00 -4.06
CA PRO A 169 9.85 7.25 -4.26
C PRO A 169 9.63 5.74 -4.07
N GLY A 170 9.93 4.96 -5.11
CA GLY A 170 9.78 3.51 -5.09
C GLY A 170 8.34 2.98 -5.22
N GLY A 171 7.35 3.84 -5.46
CA GLY A 171 5.98 3.43 -5.75
C GLY A 171 5.80 2.81 -7.14
N ASP A 172 4.55 2.51 -7.50
CA ASP A 172 4.17 1.87 -8.75
C ASP A 172 4.17 2.82 -9.96
N PHE A 173 3.95 4.12 -9.70
CA PHE A 173 3.94 5.13 -10.76
C PHE A 173 5.35 5.46 -11.23
N VAL A 174 5.61 5.19 -12.51
CA VAL A 174 6.85 5.55 -13.19
C VAL A 174 6.64 6.75 -14.12
N THR A 175 7.67 7.58 -14.27
CA THR A 175 7.64 8.72 -15.19
C THR A 175 7.40 8.25 -16.63
N ARG A 176 6.43 8.87 -17.30
CA ARG A 176 6.13 8.63 -18.72
C ARG A 176 6.45 9.83 -19.59
N LEU A 177 6.09 11.04 -19.14
CA LEU A 177 6.42 12.30 -19.80
C LEU A 177 7.16 13.24 -18.83
N GLY A 178 8.08 14.04 -19.38
CA GLY A 178 8.75 15.12 -18.65
C GLY A 178 9.44 14.63 -17.38
N THR A 179 9.15 15.30 -16.25
CA THR A 179 9.68 14.93 -14.93
C THR A 179 8.80 13.93 -14.18
N GLY A 180 7.71 13.46 -14.79
CA GLY A 180 6.65 12.72 -14.10
C GLY A 180 5.57 13.64 -13.56
N ALA A 181 4.44 13.06 -13.20
CA ALA A 181 3.34 13.77 -12.57
C ALA A 181 3.69 14.22 -11.14
N ASP A 182 3.38 15.48 -10.84
CA ASP A 182 3.19 16.00 -9.50
C ASP A 182 1.75 15.69 -9.03
N PHE A 183 1.65 14.74 -8.09
CA PHE A 183 0.38 14.28 -7.53
C PHE A 183 -0.31 15.32 -6.64
N THR A 184 0.34 16.44 -6.31
CA THR A 184 -0.27 17.55 -5.57
C THR A 184 -1.07 18.51 -6.48
N THR A 185 -0.87 18.41 -7.80
CA THR A 185 -1.45 19.32 -8.79
C THR A 185 -2.00 18.57 -10.02
N VAL A 186 -2.69 17.45 -9.80
CA VAL A 186 -3.22 16.61 -10.88
C VAL A 186 -4.32 17.32 -11.66
N ARG A 187 -4.21 17.34 -12.99
CA ARG A 187 -5.17 18.01 -13.88
C ARG A 187 -5.89 17.06 -14.81
N ALA A 188 -5.34 15.89 -15.07
CA ALA A 188 -6.02 14.83 -15.78
C ALA A 188 -5.62 13.44 -15.28
N ILE A 189 -6.55 12.50 -15.37
CA ILE A 189 -6.30 11.07 -15.14
C ILE A 189 -6.87 10.32 -16.34
N VAL A 190 -6.13 9.32 -16.82
CA VAL A 190 -6.57 8.39 -17.87
C VAL A 190 -6.45 6.98 -17.33
N MET A 191 -7.55 6.24 -17.33
CA MET A 191 -7.53 4.81 -17.08
C MET A 191 -7.76 4.06 -18.38
N THR A 192 -6.92 3.07 -18.65
CA THR A 192 -7.10 2.15 -19.76
C THR A 192 -7.32 0.75 -19.21
N VAL A 193 -8.42 0.11 -19.58
CA VAL A 193 -8.72 -1.30 -19.27
C VAL A 193 -8.56 -2.13 -20.53
N ARG A 194 -7.70 -3.14 -20.50
CA ARG A 194 -7.42 -4.03 -21.64
C ARG A 194 -7.67 -5.48 -21.27
N GLY A 195 -8.10 -6.26 -22.24
CA GLY A 195 -8.31 -7.68 -22.03
C GLY A 195 -8.55 -8.47 -23.31
N THR A 196 -8.31 -9.77 -23.22
CA THR A 196 -8.61 -10.76 -24.26
C THR A 196 -9.71 -11.67 -23.73
N GLU A 197 -10.86 -11.69 -24.40
CA GLU A 197 -11.99 -12.58 -24.07
C GLU A 197 -12.38 -12.60 -22.57
N THR A 198 -12.34 -11.42 -21.96
CA THR A 198 -12.49 -11.25 -20.51
C THR A 198 -13.51 -10.17 -20.21
N SER A 199 -13.93 -10.12 -18.94
CA SER A 199 -14.72 -9.02 -18.41
C SER A 199 -14.08 -8.50 -17.12
N ALA A 200 -14.38 -7.25 -16.80
CA ALA A 200 -14.07 -6.64 -15.53
C ALA A 200 -15.18 -5.67 -15.10
N SER A 201 -15.36 -5.56 -13.79
CA SER A 201 -16.26 -4.62 -13.13
C SER A 201 -15.46 -3.88 -12.05
N ILE A 202 -15.39 -2.56 -12.17
CA ILE A 202 -14.66 -1.66 -11.28
C ILE A 202 -15.69 -0.78 -10.57
N ASP A 203 -15.68 -0.82 -9.25
CA ASP A 203 -16.64 -0.15 -8.37
C ASP A 203 -16.27 1.30 -8.09
N SER A 204 -15.00 1.54 -7.77
CA SER A 204 -14.52 2.88 -7.46
C SER A 204 -13.01 3.01 -7.65
N ILE A 205 -12.59 4.26 -7.77
CA ILE A 205 -11.20 4.69 -7.81
C ILE A 205 -11.08 5.91 -6.90
N GLU A 206 -10.21 5.83 -5.90
CA GLU A 206 -10.06 6.89 -4.90
C GLU A 206 -8.66 6.91 -4.31
N THR A 207 -8.26 8.02 -3.71
CA THR A 207 -7.01 8.10 -2.96
C THR A 207 -7.17 7.53 -1.56
N VAL A 208 -6.15 6.87 -1.04
CA VAL A 208 -6.20 6.26 0.29
C VAL A 208 -4.92 6.52 1.08
N ALA A 209 -5.08 6.72 2.38
CA ALA A 209 -3.99 6.93 3.31
C ALA A 209 -3.56 5.57 3.85
N PRO A 210 -2.28 5.41 4.21
CA PRO A 210 -1.88 4.27 5.02
C PRO A 210 -2.67 4.25 6.33
N ALA A 211 -3.22 3.10 6.70
CA ALA A 211 -3.93 2.93 7.96
C ALA A 211 -3.19 1.89 8.79
N VAL A 212 -2.04 2.31 9.32
CA VAL A 212 -1.15 1.45 10.12
C VAL A 212 -1.59 1.46 11.58
N GLY A 213 -1.87 0.29 12.11
CA GLY A 213 -2.13 0.03 13.51
C GLY A 213 -1.13 -0.99 14.06
N ALA A 214 -0.88 -0.93 15.36
CA ALA A 214 -0.06 -1.92 16.04
C ALA A 214 -0.68 -2.26 17.40
N THR A 215 -0.59 -3.52 17.78
CA THR A 215 -0.92 -3.99 19.13
C THR A 215 0.27 -4.77 19.67
N LYS A 216 0.60 -4.54 20.94
CA LYS A 216 1.61 -5.31 21.67
C LYS A 216 0.92 -6.15 22.72
N ARG A 217 1.43 -7.37 22.92
CA ARG A 217 1.02 -8.26 24.00
C ARG A 217 2.24 -8.90 24.62
N ASP A 218 2.42 -8.70 25.92
CA ASP A 218 3.46 -9.38 26.68
C ASP A 218 3.03 -10.81 27.02
N LEU A 219 3.98 -11.73 26.89
CA LEU A 219 3.75 -13.16 26.95
C LEU A 219 4.80 -13.82 27.86
N ASP A 220 4.40 -14.89 28.53
CA ASP A 220 5.34 -15.78 29.19
C ASP A 220 6.13 -16.62 28.18
N LEU A 221 7.06 -17.45 28.67
CA LEU A 221 7.87 -18.32 27.82
C LEU A 221 7.05 -19.40 27.09
N SER A 222 5.85 -19.72 27.57
CA SER A 222 4.89 -20.63 26.93
C SER A 222 4.03 -19.97 25.84
N ASN A 223 4.24 -18.66 25.61
CA ASN A 223 3.43 -17.80 24.73
C ASN A 223 2.01 -17.53 25.24
N ALA A 224 1.74 -17.73 26.52
CA ALA A 224 0.49 -17.32 27.15
C ALA A 224 0.58 -15.86 27.61
N ALA A 225 -0.57 -15.18 27.70
CA ALA A 225 -0.58 -13.82 28.25
C ALA A 225 -0.21 -13.79 29.71
N ILE A 226 0.54 -12.76 30.07
CA ILE A 226 0.82 -12.44 31.46
C ILE A 226 -0.45 -11.85 32.07
N VAL A 227 -0.97 -12.51 33.10
CA VAL A 227 -2.23 -12.13 33.77
C VAL A 227 -2.03 -11.85 35.26
N ALA A 228 -0.79 -11.94 35.74
CA ALA A 228 -0.42 -11.72 37.13
C ALA A 228 0.97 -11.09 37.23
N PRO A 229 1.27 -10.33 38.30
CA PRO A 229 2.57 -9.72 38.53
C PRO A 229 3.72 -10.72 38.39
N GLN A 230 4.76 -10.28 37.72
CA GLN A 230 5.92 -11.08 37.39
C GLN A 230 7.06 -10.85 38.39
N ALA A 231 7.81 -11.92 38.68
CA ALA A 231 8.95 -11.84 39.59
C ALA A 231 10.12 -11.07 38.95
N PRO A 232 10.90 -10.31 39.72
CA PRO A 232 12.12 -9.69 39.22
C PRO A 232 13.10 -10.72 38.64
N GLY A 233 13.80 -10.35 37.57
CA GLY A 233 14.81 -11.20 36.93
C GLY A 233 14.25 -12.27 35.97
N GLY A 234 12.93 -12.27 35.71
CA GLY A 234 12.31 -13.16 34.74
C GLY A 234 12.60 -12.78 33.29
N THR A 235 12.55 -13.78 32.40
CA THR A 235 12.58 -13.59 30.95
C THR A 235 11.18 -13.68 30.38
N TYR A 236 10.82 -12.71 29.54
CA TYR A 236 9.49 -12.61 28.92
C TYR A 236 9.61 -12.50 27.41
N LYS A 237 8.52 -12.87 26.74
CA LYS A 237 8.35 -12.65 25.31
C LYS A 237 7.36 -11.51 25.12
N TYR A 238 7.38 -10.93 23.94
CA TYR A 238 6.30 -10.06 23.50
C TYR A 238 5.93 -10.39 22.06
N ARG A 239 4.67 -10.14 21.72
CA ARG A 239 4.18 -10.20 20.35
C ARG A 239 3.70 -8.82 19.96
N VAL A 240 4.27 -8.28 18.89
CA VAL A 240 3.71 -7.12 18.19
C VAL A 240 2.96 -7.61 16.97
N THR A 241 1.72 -7.18 16.81
CA THR A 241 0.93 -7.40 15.59
C THR A 241 0.71 -6.05 14.94
N ILE A 242 1.20 -5.91 13.71
CA ILE A 242 1.06 -4.71 12.89
C ILE A 242 0.04 -5.01 11.81
N THR A 243 -0.88 -4.09 11.61
CA THR A 243 -1.91 -4.17 10.58
C THR A 243 -1.83 -2.92 9.73
N ASN A 244 -1.84 -3.07 8.40
CA ASN A 244 -2.14 -1.96 7.50
C ASN A 244 -3.42 -2.30 6.74
N THR A 245 -4.48 -1.54 6.97
CA THR A 245 -5.78 -1.73 6.31
C THR A 245 -6.06 -0.66 5.25
N GLY A 246 -5.13 0.28 5.06
CA GLY A 246 -5.25 1.40 4.12
C GLY A 246 -4.34 1.24 2.90
N GLY A 247 -3.89 2.36 2.36
CA GLY A 247 -2.90 2.42 1.29
C GLY A 247 -1.49 1.99 1.72
N GLU A 248 -0.52 2.08 0.82
CA GLU A 248 0.84 1.64 1.10
C GLU A 248 1.56 2.52 2.13
N ALA A 249 2.04 1.91 3.21
CA ALA A 249 2.91 2.57 4.18
C ALA A 249 4.37 2.50 3.71
N GLN A 250 4.97 3.63 3.35
CA GLN A 250 6.38 3.69 2.92
C GLN A 250 7.37 3.49 4.08
N ARG A 251 6.95 3.83 5.31
CA ARG A 251 7.75 3.72 6.53
C ARG A 251 6.86 3.40 7.71
N VAL A 252 7.31 2.49 8.56
CA VAL A 252 6.69 2.21 9.86
C VAL A 252 7.77 2.39 10.91
N ASP A 253 7.53 3.32 11.83
CA ASP A 253 8.41 3.53 12.97
C ASP A 253 7.94 2.69 14.14
N PHE A 254 8.85 1.86 14.67
CA PHE A 254 8.59 1.04 15.83
C PHE A 254 9.10 1.73 17.08
N SER A 255 8.18 2.14 17.95
CA SER A 255 8.48 2.48 19.34
C SER A 255 7.89 1.42 20.24
N ASP A 256 8.75 0.65 20.91
CA ASP A 256 8.30 -0.28 21.94
C ASP A 256 8.30 0.40 23.31
N VAL A 257 7.14 0.41 23.97
CA VAL A 257 6.96 0.85 25.35
C VAL A 257 6.27 -0.28 26.13
N ASN A 258 6.78 -0.63 27.30
CA ASN A 258 6.10 -1.59 28.17
C ASN A 258 4.88 -0.93 28.81
N THR A 259 3.69 -1.44 28.49
CA THR A 259 2.42 -0.98 29.05
C THR A 259 1.76 -2.01 29.98
N ASP A 260 2.35 -3.21 30.14
CA ASP A 260 1.81 -4.24 31.03
C ASP A 260 2.11 -3.90 32.49
N THR A 261 1.05 -3.67 33.27
CA THR A 261 1.15 -3.35 34.70
C THR A 261 1.72 -4.48 35.55
N ASN A 262 1.73 -5.71 35.02
CA ASN A 262 2.30 -6.87 35.69
C ASN A 262 3.81 -6.99 35.53
N ILE A 263 4.42 -6.16 34.66
CA ILE A 263 5.85 -6.17 34.37
C ILE A 263 6.38 -4.76 34.66
N THR A 264 7.35 -4.65 35.55
CA THR A 264 8.12 -3.42 35.71
C THR A 264 9.49 -3.63 35.11
N LEU A 265 9.83 -2.85 34.09
CA LEU A 265 11.19 -2.85 33.54
C LEU A 265 12.06 -1.93 34.40
N ASP A 266 13.17 -2.45 34.89
CA ASP A 266 14.24 -1.63 35.46
C ASP A 266 15.14 -1.16 34.30
N PRO A 267 15.13 0.13 33.93
CA PRO A 267 15.92 0.62 32.81
C PRO A 267 17.44 0.45 33.00
N ALA A 268 17.92 0.22 34.22
CA ALA A 268 19.35 -0.04 34.47
C ALA A 268 19.77 -1.49 34.16
N THR A 269 18.82 -2.42 34.12
CA THR A 269 19.11 -3.86 33.95
C THR A 269 18.26 -4.55 32.90
N ALA A 270 17.30 -3.84 32.30
CA ALA A 270 16.49 -4.36 31.23
C ALA A 270 17.37 -4.55 30.00
N ASP A 271 17.62 -5.80 29.67
CA ASP A 271 18.19 -6.19 28.39
C ASP A 271 17.06 -6.53 27.43
N ALA A 272 17.05 -5.88 26.28
CA ALA A 272 16.07 -6.10 25.23
C ALA A 272 16.81 -6.43 23.94
N THR A 273 16.36 -7.48 23.27
CA THR A 273 16.75 -7.73 21.88
C THR A 273 15.78 -6.92 20.99
N PRO A 274 16.23 -5.80 20.37
CA PRO A 274 15.35 -5.06 19.48
C PRO A 274 15.00 -5.93 18.27
N ILE A 275 13.71 -6.03 17.94
CA ILE A 275 13.22 -6.77 16.76
C ILE A 275 13.31 -5.94 15.47
N ALA A 276 13.65 -4.65 15.52
CA ALA A 276 13.77 -3.87 14.30
C ALA A 276 14.81 -2.75 14.45
N ARG A 277 15.85 -2.79 13.63
CA ARG A 277 16.56 -1.59 13.19
C ARG A 277 15.66 -0.87 12.15
N ASN A 278 15.91 0.41 11.89
CA ASN A 278 15.21 1.10 10.79
C ASN A 278 15.50 0.34 9.49
N ASP A 279 14.49 -0.28 8.89
CA ASP A 279 14.64 -1.08 7.67
C ASP A 279 13.39 -0.91 6.77
N ALA A 280 13.55 -1.19 5.47
CA ALA A 280 12.52 -1.06 4.45
C ALA A 280 12.24 -2.41 3.79
N TYR A 281 11.03 -2.94 3.99
CA TYR A 281 10.64 -4.26 3.48
C TYR A 281 9.66 -4.15 2.31
N ARG A 282 10.04 -4.69 1.16
CA ARG A 282 9.11 -4.90 0.02
C ARG A 282 8.56 -6.32 0.05
N THR A 283 7.40 -6.51 0.69
CA THR A 283 6.76 -7.83 0.72
C THR A 283 5.28 -7.78 0.36
N PHE A 284 4.82 -8.80 -0.35
CA PHE A 284 3.41 -9.04 -0.65
C PHE A 284 2.86 -10.21 0.19
N GLY A 285 1.65 -10.06 0.73
CA GLY A 285 0.98 -11.11 1.52
C GLY A 285 1.37 -11.15 3.00
N ASN A 286 0.92 -12.20 3.71
CA ASN A 286 1.26 -12.42 5.12
C ASN A 286 2.71 -12.92 5.23
N VAL A 287 3.69 -12.02 5.32
CA VAL A 287 5.09 -12.41 5.54
C VAL A 287 5.38 -12.43 7.05
N PRO A 288 5.73 -13.59 7.61
CA PRO A 288 6.10 -13.66 9.02
C PRO A 288 7.47 -13.02 9.25
N ILE A 289 7.56 -12.17 10.27
CA ILE A 289 8.84 -11.71 10.83
C ILE A 289 9.32 -12.85 11.73
N THR A 290 10.15 -13.74 11.18
CA THR A 290 10.68 -14.89 11.92
C THR A 290 12.18 -14.77 12.01
N VAL A 291 12.70 -14.86 13.24
CA VAL A 291 14.12 -15.16 13.48
C VAL A 291 14.16 -16.66 13.73
N THR A 292 14.82 -17.43 12.86
CA THR A 292 14.99 -18.86 13.11
C THR A 292 15.82 -19.05 14.38
N ALA A 293 15.32 -19.83 15.34
CA ALA A 293 16.04 -20.10 16.57
C ALA A 293 17.40 -20.76 16.24
N GLY A 294 18.50 -20.08 16.55
CA GLY A 294 19.85 -20.53 16.24
C GLY A 294 20.40 -20.09 14.87
N ALA A 295 19.63 -19.35 14.06
CA ALA A 295 20.21 -18.66 12.91
C ALA A 295 21.17 -17.58 13.40
N ASN A 296 22.33 -17.54 12.77
CA ASN A 296 23.26 -16.45 12.95
C ASN A 296 22.55 -15.18 12.46
N LEU A 297 22.37 -14.17 13.32
CA LEU A 297 21.88 -12.83 12.93
C LEU A 297 22.82 -12.11 11.94
N TYR A 298 23.84 -12.82 11.45
CA TYR A 298 24.89 -12.39 10.54
C TYR A 298 24.96 -13.30 9.28
N ASP A 299 23.94 -14.12 9.00
CA ASP A 299 23.91 -14.98 7.81
C ASP A 299 23.35 -14.22 6.59
N CYS A 300 24.26 -13.76 5.73
CA CYS A 300 23.97 -13.03 4.51
C CYS A 300 23.60 -13.93 3.33
N ASP A 301 23.30 -15.22 3.54
CA ASP A 301 22.96 -16.15 2.45
C ASP A 301 21.46 -16.05 2.08
N PRO A 302 21.12 -15.47 0.90
CA PRO A 302 19.73 -15.36 0.45
C PRO A 302 19.10 -16.72 0.13
N SER A 303 19.89 -17.80 0.05
CA SER A 303 19.39 -19.15 -0.24
C SER A 303 18.96 -19.93 1.01
N ASN A 304 19.26 -19.44 2.21
CA ASN A 304 19.06 -20.19 3.46
C ASN A 304 18.16 -19.51 4.50
N SER A 305 17.57 -18.35 4.17
CA SER A 305 16.95 -17.45 5.14
C SER A 305 15.52 -17.04 4.74
N ILE A 306 14.51 -17.58 5.44
CA ILE A 306 13.09 -17.24 5.25
C ILE A 306 12.68 -16.18 6.28
N GLY A 307 12.66 -14.90 5.91
CA GLY A 307 12.15 -13.83 6.78
C GLY A 307 12.61 -12.43 6.38
N LEU A 308 11.95 -11.39 6.90
CA LEU A 308 12.30 -9.99 6.63
C LEU A 308 13.73 -9.63 7.07
N LEU A 309 14.31 -10.34 8.03
CA LEU A 309 15.62 -10.03 8.61
C LEU A 309 16.82 -10.65 7.85
N SER A 310 16.60 -11.21 6.66
CA SER A 310 17.64 -11.93 5.92
C SER A 310 18.45 -11.07 4.93
N ASN A 311 18.08 -9.81 4.75
CA ASN A 311 18.70 -8.88 3.79
C ASN A 311 19.64 -7.85 4.44
N ASP A 312 19.65 -7.71 5.76
CA ASP A 312 20.48 -6.74 6.49
C ASP A 312 21.90 -7.31 6.68
N CYS A 313 22.85 -6.86 5.86
CA CYS A 313 24.24 -7.34 5.86
C CYS A 313 25.30 -6.21 5.93
N ASP A 314 24.91 -4.99 6.30
CA ASP A 314 25.85 -3.92 6.62
C ASP A 314 25.84 -3.58 8.13
N PRO A 315 26.84 -4.02 8.91
CA PRO A 315 27.12 -3.33 10.15
C PRO A 315 27.63 -1.94 9.75
N ASP A 316 26.86 -0.89 10.03
CA ASP A 316 27.29 0.53 9.93
C ASP A 316 28.68 0.69 10.56
N THR A 317 29.70 0.52 9.73
CA THR A 317 31.11 0.61 10.04
C THR A 317 31.78 1.26 8.84
N VAL A 318 31.48 2.53 8.58
CA VAL A 318 32.44 3.55 8.14
C VAL A 318 31.76 4.92 8.05
N ASP A 319 32.39 5.92 8.68
CA ASP A 319 32.15 7.39 8.59
C ASP A 319 31.29 8.12 9.64
N GLU A 320 31.07 7.55 10.82
CA GLU A 320 30.76 8.36 12.02
C GLU A 320 31.97 8.32 12.98
N ALA A 321 32.26 9.48 13.59
CA ALA A 321 33.39 9.77 14.47
C ALA A 321 33.74 8.66 15.50
N PRO A 322 35.00 8.61 16.02
CA PRO A 322 35.43 7.58 16.96
C PRO A 322 34.44 7.42 18.12
N PRO A 323 34.16 6.17 18.53
CA PRO A 323 33.02 5.85 19.37
C PRO A 323 33.07 6.61 20.70
N ASP A 324 32.00 7.34 20.98
CA ASP A 324 31.64 7.78 22.32
C ASP A 324 31.51 6.52 23.21
N PRO A 325 32.21 6.44 24.36
CA PRO A 325 32.15 5.30 25.28
C PRO A 325 30.77 5.09 25.95
N THR A 326 29.73 5.82 25.55
CA THR A 326 28.34 5.63 26.03
C THR A 326 27.42 4.85 25.09
N ARG A 327 27.91 4.33 23.95
CA ARG A 327 27.10 3.44 23.09
C ARG A 327 27.37 1.96 23.36
N LEU A 328 26.28 1.24 23.61
CA LEU A 328 26.20 -0.20 23.84
C LEU A 328 26.80 -0.97 22.65
N ALA A 329 27.93 -1.65 22.88
CA ALA A 329 28.47 -2.61 21.92
C ALA A 329 27.80 -3.98 22.15
N ILE A 330 27.10 -4.49 21.15
CA ILE A 330 26.56 -5.86 21.16
C ILE A 330 27.74 -6.80 20.93
N THR A 331 28.16 -7.48 22.00
CA THR A 331 29.08 -8.61 21.91
C THR A 331 28.28 -9.87 22.18
N THR A 332 28.07 -10.71 21.16
CA THR A 332 27.64 -12.10 21.39
C THR A 332 28.82 -12.86 21.99
N VAL A 333 28.73 -13.22 23.26
CA VAL A 333 29.50 -14.33 23.81
C VAL A 333 28.54 -15.25 24.54
N GLY A 334 28.40 -16.47 24.03
CA GLY A 334 27.87 -17.57 24.84
C GLY A 334 28.82 -17.87 25.98
N ALA A 335 28.32 -17.90 27.21
CA ALA A 335 28.96 -18.61 28.31
C ALA A 335 27.96 -18.93 29.43
N ILE A 336 28.10 -20.15 29.94
CA ILE A 336 27.50 -20.70 31.15
C ILE A 336 28.24 -20.15 32.39
N ALA A 337 27.59 -20.25 33.57
CA ALA A 337 28.13 -20.37 34.95
C ALA A 337 27.90 -19.12 35.83
N THR A 338 27.63 -19.16 37.13
CA THR A 338 27.30 -20.17 38.17
C THR A 338 26.79 -19.39 39.39
N THR A 339 26.10 -20.08 40.29
CA THR A 339 25.69 -19.62 41.64
C THR A 339 26.79 -18.97 42.49
N LEU A 340 26.37 -18.02 43.33
CA LEU A 340 26.83 -17.94 44.73
C LEU A 340 25.73 -18.52 45.63
#